data_AF-E3S5Q1-F1
#
_entry.id   AF-E3S5Q1-F1
#
_cell.length_a   1.000
_cell.length_b   1.000
_cell.length_c   1.000
_cell.angle_alpha   90.00
_cell.angle_beta   90.00
_cell.angle_gamma   90.00
#
_symmetry.space_group_name_H-M   'P 1'
#
loop_
_entity.id
_entity.type
_entity.pdbx_description
1 polymer ?
#
loop_
_entity_poly.entity_id
_entity_poly.type
_entity_poly.pdbx_seq_one_letter_code
_entity_poly.pdbx_strand_id
1 'polypeptide(L)'
;MNSTWETYMKAFVNWAQDNWAPLCPLAQIAIKGRDATTTKVSPFFLQHGYNIDPLQLEIPIGADRRRYNAHEKSDREKAESIVTKLRELLEMAQASMAQAQQEQERQANGNRREALQLRVSDKV
;
A
#
# COMPACT_ATOMS: atom_id res chain seq x y z
N MET A 1 0.91 0.32 15.07
CA MET A 1 -0.34 1.05 14.77
C MET A 1 -1.06 1.48 16.06
N ASN A 2 -1.22 0.59 17.05
CA ASN A 2 -1.74 0.97 18.37
C ASN A 2 -0.90 2.04 19.08
N SER A 3 0.42 1.98 18.97
CA SER A 3 1.32 3.01 19.52
C SER A 3 1.05 4.42 18.94
N THR A 4 0.78 4.53 17.64
CA THR A 4 0.45 5.79 16.98
C THR A 4 -0.89 6.34 17.48
N TRP A 5 -1.87 5.46 17.66
CA TRP A 5 -3.17 5.79 18.21
C TRP A 5 -3.07 6.31 19.65
N GLU A 6 -2.37 5.59 20.51
CA GLU A 6 -2.15 5.99 21.90
C GLU A 6 -1.39 7.32 22.01
N THR A 7 -0.40 7.54 21.15
CA THR A 7 0.35 8.81 21.11
C THR A 7 -0.57 9.97 20.74
N TYR A 8 -1.45 9.79 19.76
CA TYR A 8 -2.43 10.81 19.38
C TYR A 8 -3.40 11.09 20.54
N MET A 9 -3.97 10.04 21.13
CA MET A 9 -4.93 10.21 22.23
C MET A 9 -4.30 10.90 23.44
N LYS A 10 -3.08 10.53 23.84
CA LYS A 10 -2.37 11.19 24.95
C LYS A 10 -2.08 12.67 24.69
N ALA A 11 -1.98 13.09 23.42
CA ALA A 11 -1.69 14.46 23.06
C ALA A 11 -2.94 15.37 23.04
N PHE A 12 -4.13 14.81 22.74
CA PHE A 12 -5.33 15.61 22.48
C PHE A 12 -6.50 15.37 23.45
N VAL A 13 -6.52 14.24 24.15
CA VAL A 13 -7.51 13.97 25.20
C VAL A 13 -7.22 14.85 26.40
N ASN A 14 -8.28 15.33 27.07
CA ASN A 14 -8.12 16.16 28.25
C ASN A 14 -7.54 15.35 29.43
N TRP A 15 -7.06 16.05 30.45
CA TRP A 15 -6.47 15.39 31.62
C TRP A 15 -7.43 14.42 32.32
N ALA A 16 -8.73 14.75 32.36
CA ALA A 16 -9.77 13.93 32.96
C ALA A 16 -10.18 12.70 32.10
N GLN A 17 -9.68 12.60 30.86
CA GLN A 17 -9.99 11.54 29.91
C GLN A 17 -11.49 11.31 29.66
N ASP A 18 -12.30 12.37 29.67
CA ASP A 18 -13.75 12.29 29.45
C ASP A 18 -14.17 12.58 27.99
N ASN A 19 -13.28 13.21 27.21
CA ASN A 19 -13.57 13.71 25.87
C ASN A 19 -12.98 12.86 24.74
N TRP A 20 -12.52 11.64 25.02
CA TRP A 20 -11.87 10.78 24.01
C TRP A 20 -12.84 10.31 22.92
N ALA A 21 -14.09 10.00 23.29
CA ALA A 21 -15.09 9.46 22.37
C ALA A 21 -15.38 10.38 21.16
N PRO A 22 -15.62 11.71 21.33
CA PRO A 22 -15.80 12.62 20.20
C PRO A 22 -14.51 12.88 19.40
N LEU A 23 -13.33 12.62 19.97
CA LEU A 23 -12.04 12.81 19.29
C LEU A 23 -11.62 11.61 18.43
N CYS A 24 -12.22 10.43 18.65
CA CYS A 24 -11.91 9.22 17.90
C CYS A 24 -12.04 9.36 16.37
N PRO A 25 -13.12 9.94 15.81
CA PRO A 25 -13.23 10.12 14.37
C PRO A 25 -12.12 11.03 13.81
N LEU A 26 -11.76 12.09 14.54
CA LEU A 26 -10.71 13.02 14.14
C LEU A 26 -9.33 12.34 14.13
N ALA A 27 -9.05 11.53 15.16
CA ALA A 27 -7.85 10.72 15.24
C ALA A 27 -7.75 9.72 14.08
N GLN A 28 -8.85 9.06 13.73
CA GLN A 28 -8.89 8.13 12.61
C GLN A 28 -8.58 8.82 11.28
N ILE A 29 -9.15 10.00 11.05
CA ILE A 29 -8.89 10.81 9.86
C ILE A 29 -7.42 11.23 9.80
N ALA A 30 -6.87 11.75 10.89
CA ALA A 30 -5.47 12.20 10.94
C ALA A 30 -4.47 11.06 10.72
N ILE A 31 -4.71 9.90 11.35
CA ILE A 31 -3.82 8.73 11.24
C ILE A 31 -3.90 8.09 9.86
N LYS A 32 -5.11 7.95 9.30
CA LYS A 32 -5.30 7.34 7.98
C LYS A 32 -4.98 8.28 6.83
N GLY A 33 -5.03 9.60 7.04
CA GLY A 33 -4.73 10.62 6.04
C GLY A 33 -3.24 10.90 5.86
N ARG A 34 -2.41 10.61 6.86
CA ARG A 34 -0.96 10.81 6.83
C ARG A 34 -0.27 9.84 5.86
N ASP A 35 0.72 10.35 5.12
CA ASP A 35 1.62 9.51 4.34
C ASP A 35 2.54 8.64 5.22
N ALA A 36 2.61 7.36 4.89
CA ALA A 36 3.57 6.45 5.51
C ALA A 36 5.00 6.82 5.10
N THR A 37 5.95 6.79 6.04
CA THR A 37 7.34 7.17 5.77
C THR A 37 8.02 6.27 4.74
N THR A 38 7.65 4.99 4.74
CA THR A 38 8.16 3.93 3.85
C THR A 38 7.51 3.96 2.47
N THR A 39 6.19 4.05 2.42
CA THR A 39 5.43 3.94 1.16
C THR A 39 5.20 5.29 0.49
N LYS A 40 5.43 6.40 1.22
CA LYS A 40 5.18 7.79 0.79
C LYS A 40 3.74 8.07 0.36
N VAL A 41 2.81 7.19 0.72
CA VAL A 41 1.40 7.31 0.42
C VAL A 41 0.58 7.04 1.67
N SER A 42 -0.56 7.70 1.72
CA SER A 42 -1.55 7.58 2.78
C SER A 42 -2.27 6.22 2.75
N PRO A 43 -2.49 5.55 3.90
CA PRO A 43 -3.29 4.33 3.98
C PRO A 43 -4.70 4.49 3.42
N PHE A 44 -5.32 5.66 3.59
CA PHE A 44 -6.63 5.94 3.01
C PHE A 44 -6.57 6.00 1.49
N PHE A 45 -5.54 6.65 0.94
CA PHE A 45 -5.32 6.71 -0.51
C PHE A 45 -5.11 5.32 -1.09
N LEU A 46 -4.34 4.46 -0.42
CA LEU A 46 -4.15 3.07 -0.83
C LEU A 46 -5.46 2.27 -0.87
N GLN A 47 -6.39 2.55 0.05
CA GLN A 47 -7.66 1.82 0.14
C GLN A 47 -8.71 2.34 -0.84
N HIS A 48 -8.76 3.64 -1.08
CA HIS A 48 -9.87 4.29 -1.80
C HIS A 48 -9.47 4.93 -3.14
N GLY A 49 -8.18 5.12 -3.41
CA GLY A 49 -7.68 5.71 -4.65
C GLY A 49 -7.81 7.24 -4.74
N TYR A 50 -8.27 7.90 -3.69
CA TYR A 50 -8.32 9.37 -3.58
C TYR A 50 -7.84 9.82 -2.19
N ASN A 51 -7.40 11.08 -2.07
CA ASN A 51 -6.91 11.63 -0.81
C ASN A 51 -8.06 12.08 0.09
N ILE A 52 -7.88 11.98 1.40
CA ILE A 52 -8.84 12.54 2.37
C ILE A 52 -8.83 14.06 2.22
N ASP A 53 -10.00 14.64 2.01
CA ASP A 53 -10.23 16.07 2.19
C ASP A 53 -11.11 16.28 3.45
N PRO A 54 -10.48 16.48 4.62
CA PRO A 54 -11.18 16.43 5.91
C PRO A 54 -12.07 17.64 6.15
N LEU A 55 -11.80 18.74 5.44
CA LEU A 55 -12.64 19.91 5.38
C LEU A 55 -13.24 19.90 3.98
N GLN A 56 -14.48 19.42 3.84
CA GLN A 56 -15.32 19.72 2.67
C GLN A 56 -15.71 21.20 2.70
N LEU A 57 -14.72 22.08 2.82
CA LEU A 57 -14.88 23.46 2.44
C LEU A 57 -15.18 23.38 0.95
N GLU A 58 -16.41 23.71 0.56
CA GLU A 58 -16.72 23.98 -0.83
C GLU A 58 -15.79 25.12 -1.27
N ILE A 59 -14.62 24.75 -1.78
CA ILE A 59 -13.76 25.68 -2.49
C ILE A 59 -14.64 26.11 -3.67
N PRO A 60 -15.04 27.39 -3.76
CA PRO A 60 -15.91 27.84 -4.84
C PRO A 60 -15.28 27.36 -6.15
N ILE A 61 -16.06 26.73 -7.01
CA ILE A 61 -15.60 26.22 -8.30
C ILE A 61 -14.93 27.40 -9.03
N GLY A 62 -13.59 27.47 -8.98
CA GLY A 62 -12.80 28.59 -9.51
C GLY A 62 -11.77 29.24 -8.56
N ALA A 63 -11.76 28.95 -7.25
CA ALA A 63 -10.87 29.63 -6.31
C ALA A 63 -9.42 29.09 -6.25
N ASP A 64 -9.14 27.93 -6.83
CA ASP A 64 -7.76 27.39 -6.92
C ASP A 64 -7.24 27.24 -8.36
N ARG A 65 -7.61 28.19 -9.22
CA ARG A 65 -7.09 28.27 -10.59
C ARG A 65 -5.79 29.06 -10.66
N ARG A 66 -4.89 28.96 -9.66
CA ARG A 66 -3.58 29.64 -9.70
C ARG A 66 -2.50 28.87 -8.93
N ARG A 67 -2.02 27.76 -9.51
CA ARG A 67 -0.58 27.42 -9.67
C ARG A 67 -0.40 26.02 -10.28
N TYR A 68 -0.92 25.83 -11.49
CA TYR A 68 -0.32 24.85 -12.40
C TYR A 68 -0.02 25.56 -13.71
N ASN A 69 1.24 26.01 -13.79
CA ASN A 69 1.79 26.66 -14.96
C ASN A 69 1.83 25.63 -16.10
N ALA A 70 1.08 25.89 -17.18
CA ALA A 70 1.36 25.67 -18.62
C ALA A 70 2.23 24.49 -19.14
N HIS A 71 2.62 23.51 -18.33
CA HIS A 71 3.45 22.35 -18.71
C HIS A 71 2.98 21.04 -18.08
N GLU A 72 1.76 20.99 -17.55
CA GLU A 72 1.14 19.72 -17.19
C GLU A 72 0.73 19.02 -18.47
N LYS A 73 1.55 18.03 -18.87
CA LYS A 73 1.13 16.95 -19.77
C LYS A 73 -0.33 16.60 -19.50
N SER A 74 -1.13 16.54 -20.56
CA SER A 74 -2.58 16.26 -20.50
C SER A 74 -2.83 15.18 -19.44
N ASP A 75 -3.84 15.33 -18.58
CA ASP A 75 -4.12 14.37 -17.50
C ASP A 75 -4.17 12.92 -18.00
N ARG A 76 -4.52 12.76 -19.28
CA ARG A 76 -4.42 11.52 -20.04
C ARG A 76 -2.98 10.98 -20.18
N GLU A 77 -2.00 11.79 -20.58
CA GLU A 77 -0.60 11.38 -20.69
C GLU A 77 -0.01 11.00 -19.33
N LYS A 78 -0.41 11.69 -18.24
CA LYS A 78 -0.03 11.30 -16.88
C LYS A 78 -0.59 9.93 -16.52
N ALA A 79 -1.88 9.70 -16.77
CA ALA A 79 -2.53 8.40 -16.56
C ALA A 79 -1.87 7.28 -17.38
N GLU A 80 -1.58 7.52 -18.66
CA GLU A 80 -0.89 6.58 -19.54
C GLU A 80 0.54 6.26 -19.05
N SER A 81 1.25 7.24 -18.51
CA SER A 81 2.59 7.01 -17.93
C SER A 81 2.55 6.15 -16.65
N ILE A 82 1.51 6.30 -15.83
CA ILE A 82 1.31 5.50 -14.61
C ILE A 82 0.98 4.06 -14.99
N VAL A 83 0.06 3.85 -15.95
CA VAL A 83 -0.30 2.50 -16.44
C VAL A 83 0.93 1.80 -17.04
N THR A 84 1.74 2.53 -17.80
CA THR A 84 2.97 1.98 -18.39
C THR A 84 3.96 1.53 -17.31
N LYS A 85 4.22 2.38 -16.30
CA LYS A 85 5.09 2.03 -15.17
C LYS A 85 4.56 0.83 -14.36
N LEU A 86 3.25 0.76 -14.14
CA LEU A 86 2.65 -0.36 -13.43
C LEU A 86 2.81 -1.68 -14.18
N ARG A 87 2.69 -1.68 -15.52
CA ARG A 87 2.92 -2.86 -16.36
C ARG A 87 4.36 -3.33 -16.28
N GLU A 88 5.32 -2.41 -16.39
CA GLU A 88 6.74 -2.71 -16.29
C GLU A 88 7.10 -3.33 -14.93
N LEU A 89 6.59 -2.75 -13.85
CA LEU A 89 6.78 -3.29 -12.49
C LEU A 89 6.14 -4.67 -12.32
N LEU A 90 4.97 -4.90 -12.91
CA LEU A 90 4.30 -6.21 -12.89
C LEU A 90 5.12 -7.28 -13.61
N GLU A 91 5.68 -6.93 -14.78
CA GLU A 91 6.53 -7.83 -15.57
C GLU A 91 7.81 -8.17 -14.80
N MET A 92 8.48 -7.19 -14.19
CA MET A 92 9.64 -7.43 -13.33
C MET A 92 9.29 -8.30 -12.13
N ALA A 93 8.15 -8.06 -11.48
CA ALA A 93 7.69 -8.87 -10.35
C ALA A 93 7.45 -10.32 -10.78
N GLN A 94 6.77 -10.54 -11.93
CA GLN A 94 6.55 -11.87 -12.49
C GLN A 94 7.85 -12.58 -12.84
N ALA A 95 8.79 -11.88 -13.48
CA ALA A 95 10.11 -12.43 -13.79
C ALA A 95 10.87 -12.83 -12.51
N SER A 96 10.83 -11.98 -11.47
CA SER A 96 11.48 -12.28 -10.19
C SER A 96 10.85 -13.48 -9.47
N MET A 97 9.51 -13.63 -9.55
CA MET A 97 8.81 -14.79 -8.98
C MET A 97 9.16 -16.08 -9.71
N ALA A 98 9.23 -16.05 -11.05
CA ALA A 98 9.65 -17.20 -11.85
C ALA A 98 11.10 -17.61 -11.54
N GLN A 99 12.01 -16.64 -11.41
CA GLN A 99 13.40 -16.90 -11.03
C GLN A 99 13.49 -17.51 -9.62
N ALA A 100 12.73 -16.99 -8.66
CA ALA A 100 12.69 -17.52 -7.31
C ALA A 100 12.14 -18.96 -7.26
N GLN A 101 11.08 -19.25 -8.03
CA GLN A 101 10.55 -20.61 -8.17
C GLN A 101 11.59 -21.56 -8.75
N GLN A 102 12.29 -21.15 -9.81
CA GLN A 102 13.34 -21.98 -10.43
C GLN A 102 14.49 -22.29 -9.46
N GLU A 103 14.90 -21.30 -8.66
CA GLU A 103 15.95 -21.52 -7.66
C GLU A 103 15.46 -22.44 -6.53
N GLN A 104 14.22 -22.28 -6.06
CA GLN A 104 13.60 -23.20 -5.10
C GLN A 104 13.52 -24.63 -5.65
N GLU A 105 13.14 -24.81 -6.92
CA GLU A 105 13.12 -26.11 -7.58
C GLU A 105 14.51 -26.74 -7.67
N ARG A 106 15.55 -25.95 -7.98
CA ARG A 106 16.95 -26.44 -7.99
C ARG A 106 17.37 -26.94 -6.62
N GLN A 107 17.12 -26.16 -5.56
CA GLN A 107 17.48 -26.53 -4.19
C GLN A 107 16.66 -27.74 -3.71
N ALA A 108 15.37 -27.77 -4.00
CA ALA A 108 14.49 -28.88 -3.65
C ALA A 108 14.89 -30.17 -4.39
N ASN A 109 15.17 -30.10 -5.70
CA ASN A 109 15.64 -31.25 -6.47
C ASN A 109 17.03 -31.72 -6.04
N GLY A 110 17.94 -30.82 -5.62
CA GLY A 110 19.24 -31.19 -5.06
C GLY A 110 19.13 -32.01 -3.77
N ASN A 111 18.13 -31.74 -2.95
CA ASN A 111 17.84 -32.52 -1.73
C ASN A 111 16.84 -33.68 -1.95
N ARG A 112 16.31 -33.83 -3.17
CA ARG A 112 15.34 -34.88 -3.49
C ARG A 112 16.08 -36.17 -3.80
N ARG A 113 15.95 -37.16 -2.92
CA ARG A 113 16.29 -38.56 -3.25
C ARG A 113 15.25 -39.09 -4.24
N GLU A 114 15.70 -39.76 -5.30
CA GLU A 114 14.79 -40.46 -6.21
C GLU A 114 13.89 -41.39 -5.41
N ALA A 115 12.59 -41.38 -5.72
CA ALA A 115 11.66 -42.30 -5.09
C ALA A 115 12.09 -43.73 -5.43
N LEU A 116 12.27 -44.58 -4.40
CA LEU A 116 12.50 -46.01 -4.56
C LEU A 116 11.47 -46.57 -5.54
N GLN A 117 11.92 -46.99 -6.72
CA GLN A 117 11.07 -47.69 -7.69
C GLN A 117 10.85 -49.11 -7.19
N LEU A 118 9.87 -49.29 -6.31
CA LEU A 118 9.42 -50.61 -5.88
C LEU A 118 8.78 -51.31 -7.08
N ARG A 119 9.44 -52.37 -7.58
CA ARG A 119 8.84 -53.29 -8.54
C ARG A 119 7.99 -54.30 -7.80
N VAL A 120 6.95 -54.80 -8.46
CA VAL A 120 5.85 -55.63 -7.92
C VAL A 120 6.29 -56.95 -7.25
N SER A 121 7.61 -57.26 -7.19
CA SER A 121 8.15 -58.45 -6.52
C SER A 121 9.04 -58.17 -5.30
N ASP A 122 9.23 -56.92 -4.86
CA ASP A 122 9.94 -56.66 -3.60
C ASP A 122 9.07 -57.09 -2.41
N LYS A 123 9.59 -58.04 -1.62
CA LYS A 123 8.95 -58.52 -0.40
C LYS A 123 9.25 -57.58 0.76
N VAL A 124 8.20 -57.25 1.50
CA VAL A 124 8.23 -56.59 2.82
C VAL A 124 8.92 -57.49 3.83
#